data_AF-A0A426X388-F1
#
_entry.id   AF-A0A426X388-F1
#
_cell.length_a   1.000
_cell.length_b   1.000
_cell.length_c   1.000
_cell.angle_alpha   90.00
_cell.angle_beta   90.00
_cell.angle_gamma   90.00
#
_symmetry.space_group_name_H-M   'P 1'
#
loop_
_entity.id
_entity.type
_entity.pdbx_description
1 polymer ?
#
loop_
_entity_poly.entity_id
_entity_poly.type
_entity_poly.pdbx_seq_one_letter_code
_entity_poly.pdbx_strand_id
1 'polypeptide(L)'
;MAVFFSLTAPIGISLGIAISSTYDDTASAALIIQGIFNAASAGILVYMSLVDLLAADFKNPRMQSNGRLQLGAHLALLLGAGLMSLLARWA
;
A
#
# COMPACT_ATOMS: atom_id res chain seq x y z
N MET A 1 -9.98 8.14 16.74
CA MET A 1 -9.36 7.29 15.70
C MET A 1 -7.95 6.78 16.02
N ALA A 2 -7.02 7.61 16.51
CA ALA A 2 -5.60 7.23 16.62
C ALA A 2 -5.32 5.97 17.47
N VAL A 3 -5.94 5.84 18.65
CA VAL A 3 -5.71 4.69 19.55
C VAL A 3 -6.19 3.38 18.92
N PHE A 4 -7.37 3.36 18.32
CA PHE A 4 -7.88 2.19 17.62
C PHE A 4 -7.03 1.82 16.40
N PHE A 5 -6.56 2.80 15.64
CA PHE A 5 -5.71 2.55 14.47
C PHE A 5 -4.33 1.98 14.89
N SER A 6 -3.71 2.55 15.93
CA SER A 6 -2.44 2.09 16.47
C SER A 6 -2.52 0.76 17.21
N LEU A 7 -3.69 0.33 17.69
CA LEU A 7 -3.87 -0.96 18.37
C LEU A 7 -4.19 -2.09 17.38
N THR A 8 -4.95 -1.80 16.31
CA THR A 8 -5.32 -2.80 15.31
C THR A 8 -4.09 -3.35 14.56
N ALA A 9 -3.09 -2.52 14.27
CA ALA A 9 -1.85 -2.95 13.61
C ALA A 9 -1.05 -4.00 14.43
N PRO A 10 -0.67 -3.76 15.70
CA PRO A 10 0.06 -4.75 16.50
C PRO A 10 -0.80 -5.98 16.81
N ILE A 11 -2.12 -5.84 16.99
CA ILE A 11 -3.01 -6.99 17.17
C ILE A 11 -2.99 -7.87 15.92
N GLY A 12 -3.14 -7.28 14.72
CA GLY A 12 -3.08 -8.01 13.45
C GLY A 12 -1.75 -8.73 13.23
N ILE A 13 -0.62 -8.06 13.54
CA ILE A 13 0.71 -8.67 13.44
C ILE A 13 0.86 -9.83 14.42
N SER A 14 0.41 -9.67 15.67
CA SER A 14 0.49 -10.73 16.69
C SER A 14 -0.34 -11.96 16.32
N LEU A 15 -1.52 -11.76 15.73
CA LEU A 15 -2.37 -12.83 15.26
C LEU A 15 -1.74 -13.56 14.06
N GLY A 16 -1.11 -12.80 13.15
CA GLY A 16 -0.36 -13.35 12.01
C GLY A 16 0.79 -14.24 12.45
N ILE A 17 1.57 -13.82 13.45
CA ILE A 17 2.67 -14.61 14.04
C ILE A 17 2.12 -15.86 14.77
N ALA A 18 0.98 -15.75 15.44
CA ALA A 18 0.36 -16.89 16.11
C ALA A 18 -0.13 -17.97 15.12
N ILE A 19 -0.63 -17.55 13.95
CA ILE A 19 -1.11 -18.47 12.92
C ILE A 19 0.06 -19.01 12.07
N SER A 20 1.15 -18.25 11.90
CA SER A 20 2.30 -18.67 11.08
C SER A 20 3.00 -19.92 11.60
N SER A 21 2.88 -20.27 12.89
CA SER A 21 3.46 -21.52 13.42
C SER A 21 2.77 -22.80 12.94
N THR A 22 1.56 -22.68 12.39
CA THR A 22 0.75 -23.82 11.90
C THR A 22 0.66 -23.82 10.36
N TYR A 23 1.37 -22.89 9.72
CA TYR A 23 1.30 -22.67 8.28
C TYR A 23 2.37 -23.50 7.57
N ASP A 24 1.95 -24.41 6.69
CA ASP A 24 2.84 -25.10 5.76
C ASP A 24 2.97 -24.25 4.49
N ASP A 25 4.12 -23.59 4.31
CA ASP A 25 4.40 -22.69 3.17
C ASP A 25 4.35 -23.38 1.80
N THR A 26 4.32 -24.72 1.77
CA THR A 26 4.27 -25.53 0.55
C THR A 26 2.85 -25.99 0.18
N ALA A 27 1.85 -25.76 1.04
CA ALA A 27 0.48 -26.17 0.77
C ALA A 27 -0.16 -25.26 -0.29
N SER A 28 -0.70 -25.84 -1.36
CA SER A 28 -1.36 -25.07 -2.44
C SER A 28 -2.52 -24.21 -1.93
N ALA A 29 -3.23 -24.65 -0.88
CA ALA A 29 -4.31 -23.87 -0.27
C ALA A 29 -3.80 -22.59 0.43
N ALA A 30 -2.63 -22.65 1.06
CA ALA A 30 -1.98 -21.51 1.69
C ALA A 30 -1.65 -20.42 0.66
N LEU A 31 -0.96 -20.80 -0.42
CA LEU A 31 -0.60 -19.89 -1.51
C LEU A 31 -1.82 -19.23 -2.17
N ILE A 32 -2.93 -19.96 -2.34
CA ILE A 32 -4.17 -19.41 -2.89
C ILE A 32 -4.77 -18.36 -1.95
N ILE A 33 -4.86 -18.66 -0.65
CA ILE A 33 -5.41 -17.73 0.35
C ILE A 33 -4.52 -16.48 0.44
N GLN A 34 -3.21 -16.65 0.51
CA GLN A 34 -2.26 -15.53 0.52
C GLN A 34 -2.39 -14.68 -0.74
N GLY A 35 -2.52 -15.30 -1.91
CA GLY A 35 -2.73 -14.61 -3.18
C GLY A 35 -3.99 -13.75 -3.19
N ILE A 36 -5.12 -14.30 -2.71
CA ILE A 36 -6.40 -13.58 -2.62
C ILE A 36 -6.29 -12.39 -1.66
N PHE A 37 -5.75 -12.60 -0.46
CA PHE A 37 -5.60 -11.54 0.53
C PHE A 37 -4.63 -10.45 0.06
N ASN A 38 -3.55 -10.82 -0.62
CA ASN A 38 -2.59 -9.87 -1.19
C ASN A 38 -3.22 -9.07 -2.33
N ALA A 39 -3.97 -9.72 -3.22
CA ALA A 39 -4.68 -9.04 -4.31
C ALA A 39 -5.74 -8.05 -3.79
N ALA A 40 -6.52 -8.45 -2.78
CA ALA A 40 -7.50 -7.56 -2.13
C ALA A 40 -6.81 -6.35 -1.48
N SER A 41 -5.72 -6.57 -0.75
CA SER A 41 -4.95 -5.50 -0.09
C SER A 41 -4.32 -4.54 -1.11
N ALA A 42 -3.74 -5.07 -2.19
CA ALA A 42 -3.21 -4.27 -3.29
C ALA A 42 -4.29 -3.41 -3.96
N GLY A 43 -5.50 -3.96 -4.18
CA GLY A 43 -6.62 -3.20 -4.73
C GLY A 43 -7.01 -1.99 -3.87
N ILE A 44 -7.08 -2.16 -2.56
CA ILE A 44 -7.40 -1.08 -1.62
C ILE A 44 -6.30 0.00 -1.62
N LEU A 45 -5.03 -0.42 -1.60
CA LEU A 45 -3.89 0.50 -1.66
C LEU A 45 -3.89 1.34 -2.95
N VAL A 46 -4.18 0.72 -4.09
CA VAL A 46 -4.30 1.44 -5.38
C VAL A 46 -5.45 2.43 -5.37
N TYR A 47 -6.61 2.05 -4.81
CA TYR A 47 -7.75 2.97 -4.67
C TYR A 47 -7.41 4.18 -3.79
N MET A 48 -6.86 3.96 -2.59
CA MET A 48 -6.47 5.06 -1.69
C MET A 48 -5.40 5.95 -2.33
N SER A 49 -4.43 5.35 -3.04
CA SER A 49 -3.36 6.12 -3.70
C SER A 49 -3.90 7.00 -4.83
N LEU A 50 -4.80 6.49 -5.67
CA LEU A 50 -5.33 7.22 -6.83
C LEU A 50 -6.47 8.19 -6.45
N VAL A 51 -7.40 7.74 -5.61
CA VAL A 51 -8.65 8.47 -5.36
C VAL A 51 -8.53 9.38 -4.14
N ASP A 52 -8.02 8.88 -3.01
CA ASP A 52 -7.94 9.67 -1.78
C ASP A 52 -6.73 10.61 -1.76
N LEU A 53 -5.57 10.14 -2.23
CA LEU A 53 -4.34 10.93 -2.21
C LEU A 53 -4.19 11.75 -3.49
N LEU A 54 -4.11 11.09 -4.64
CA LEU A 54 -3.75 11.76 -5.89
C LEU A 54 -4.83 12.72 -6.40
N ALA A 55 -6.11 12.33 -6.32
CA ALA A 55 -7.21 13.21 -6.75
C ALA A 55 -7.40 14.41 -5.81
N ALA A 56 -7.17 14.26 -4.49
CA ALA A 56 -7.23 15.37 -3.55
C ALA A 56 -6.08 16.37 -3.77
N ASP A 57 -4.88 15.87 -4.09
CA ASP A 57 -3.70 16.70 -4.34
C ASP A 57 -3.85 17.49 -5.65
N PHE A 58 -4.28 16.86 -6.74
CA PHE A 58 -4.48 17.54 -8.04
C PHE A 58 -5.69 18.47 -8.11
N LYS A 59 -6.70 18.26 -7.27
CA LYS A 59 -7.88 19.13 -7.21
C LYS A 59 -7.66 20.37 -6.34
N ASN A 60 -6.51 20.48 -5.68
CA ASN A 60 -6.17 21.65 -4.86
C ASN A 60 -5.81 22.86 -5.76
N PRO A 61 -6.48 24.02 -5.63
CA PRO A 61 -6.25 25.19 -6.48
C PRO A 61 -4.82 25.74 -6.43
N ARG A 62 -4.05 25.46 -5.35
CA ARG A 62 -2.62 25.84 -5.27
C ARG A 62 -1.70 25.01 -6.16
N MET A 63 -2.11 23.79 -6.51
CA MET A 63 -1.33 22.88 -7.34
C MET A 63 -1.62 23.09 -8.83
N GLN A 64 -2.85 23.48 -9.17
CA GLN A 64 -3.23 23.82 -10.54
C GLN A 64 -2.64 25.16 -11.02
N SER A 65 -2.35 26.11 -10.12
CA SER A 65 -1.78 27.41 -10.52
C SER A 65 -0.29 27.33 -10.89
N ASN A 66 0.43 26.30 -10.44
CA ASN A 66 1.88 26.17 -10.61
C ASN A 66 2.24 24.83 -11.28
N GLY A 67 2.35 24.84 -12.61
CA GLY A 67 2.76 23.65 -13.38
C GLY A 67 4.12 23.06 -12.98
N ARG A 68 5.02 23.86 -12.39
CA ARG A 68 6.29 23.37 -11.80
C ARG A 68 6.07 22.46 -10.58
N LEU A 69 5.09 22.78 -9.73
CA LEU A 69 4.76 21.98 -8.55
C LEU A 69 4.05 20.69 -8.97
N GLN A 70 3.18 20.78 -9.99
CA GLN A 70 2.53 19.62 -10.58
C GLN A 70 3.56 18.64 -11.17
N LEU A 71 4.55 19.14 -11.92
CA LEU A 71 5.64 18.33 -12.47
C LEU A 71 6.50 17.70 -11.35
N GLY A 72 6.81 18.46 -10.30
CA GLY A 72 7.54 17.95 -9.13
C GLY A 72 6.81 16.80 -8.42
N ALA A 73 5.49 16.91 -8.24
CA ALA A 73 4.68 15.85 -7.66
C ALA A 73 4.63 14.59 -8.54
N HIS A 74 4.48 14.73 -9.86
CA HIS A 74 4.52 13.60 -10.79
C HIS A 74 5.89 12.91 -10.77
N LEU A 75 6.99 13.68 -10.74
CA LEU A 75 8.34 13.14 -10.63
C LEU A 75 8.53 12.40 -9.30
N ALA A 76 8.06 12.96 -8.18
CA ALA A 76 8.13 12.30 -6.87
C ALA A 76 7.31 11.00 -6.84
N LEU A 77 6.13 10.98 -7.46
CA LEU A 77 5.28 9.79 -7.58
C LEU A 77 5.93 8.71 -8.44
N LEU A 78 6.47 9.06 -9.61
CA LEU A 78 7.18 8.14 -10.48
C LEU A 78 8.46 7.60 -9.81
N LEU A 79 9.18 8.46 -9.08
CA LEU A 79 10.38 8.06 -8.36
C LEU A 79 10.02 7.14 -7.18
N GLY A 80 8.95 7.42 -6.44
CA GLY A 80 8.43 6.54 -5.39
C GLY A 80 7.99 5.17 -5.91
N ALA A 81 7.23 5.13 -7.01
CA ALA A 81 6.84 3.89 -7.67
C ALA A 81 8.05 3.12 -8.22
N GLY A 82 9.02 3.83 -8.79
CA GLY A 82 10.28 3.26 -9.26
C GLY A 82 11.11 2.64 -8.13
N LEU A 83 11.23 3.32 -6.99
CA LEU A 83 11.92 2.76 -5.81
C LEU A 83 11.20 1.53 -5.25
N MET A 84 9.87 1.54 -5.17
CA MET A 84 9.12 0.36 -4.70
C MET A 84 9.24 -0.83 -5.65
N SER A 85 9.29 -0.60 -6.96
CA SER A 85 9.56 -1.64 -7.96
C SER A 85 10.99 -2.21 -7.85
N LEU A 86 11.98 -1.34 -7.58
CA LEU A 86 13.35 -1.78 -7.30
C LEU A 86 13.41 -2.67 -6.05
N LEU A 87 12.74 -2.28 -4.97
CA LEU A 87 12.66 -3.11 -3.75
C LEU A 87 12.01 -4.47 -4.01
N ALA A 88 10.94 -4.51 -4.81
CA ALA A 88 10.26 -5.76 -5.16
C ALA A 88 11.14 -6.76 -5.93
N ARG A 89 12.21 -6.31 -6.59
CA ARG A 89 13.18 -7.21 -7.23
C ARG A 89 14.16 -7.86 -6.24
N TRP A 90 14.31 -7.26 -5.07
CA TRP A 90 15.23 -7.71 -4.00
C TRP A 90 14.49 -8.32 -2.80
N ALA A 91 13.16 -8.29 -2.80
CA ALA A 91 12.28 -8.97 -1.84
C ALA A 91 11.91 -10.36 -2.34
#